data_AF-A0A7X9J3S7-F1
#
_entry.id   AF-A0A7X9J3S7-F1
#
_cell.length_a   1.000
_cell.length_b   1.000
_cell.length_c   1.000
_cell.angle_alpha   90.00
_cell.angle_beta   90.00
_cell.angle_gamma   90.00
#
_symmetry.space_group_name_H-M   'P 1'
#
loop_
_entity.id
_entity.type
_entity.pdbx_description
1 polymer ?
#
loop_
_entity_poly.entity_id
_entity_poly.type
_entity_poly.pdbx_seq_one_letter_code
_entity_poly.pdbx_strand_id
1 'polypeptide(L)'
;MTRILTAAALLTLAFSAHAADPERWKDPKPNLPDLSVRFIQREPRFKGTKVDWINLDEPNGNKGNPASSPIVNAKEQKWPKKGQEVTFTAHVRNAGPVATPRFDWYWVIDGKDVTGPAANGWVESLAPGEEKSFIIKWRWKTGRHWVAFETNRGRKFDEITFKNNALCDATDALSFAFFVQPQLYDWFANVKSGFDSYSWDDWAQYQVAEMNRTFRDEIHPATPNGIDVRVRLDRIEFLPRDFNDPGGMHTP
;
A
#
# COMPACT_ATOMS: atom_id res chain seq x y z
N MET A 1 -39.59 9.91 -10.62
CA MET A 1 -38.40 9.10 -10.96
C MET A 1 -37.19 10.01 -10.87
N THR A 2 -36.59 10.09 -9.69
CA THR A 2 -35.56 11.08 -9.35
C THR A 2 -34.21 10.37 -9.40
N ARG A 3 -33.33 10.79 -10.33
CA ARG A 3 -31.98 10.25 -10.49
C ARG A 3 -31.12 10.71 -9.31
N ILE A 4 -30.64 9.76 -8.52
CA ILE A 4 -29.63 9.98 -7.48
C ILE A 4 -28.27 9.98 -8.19
N LEU A 5 -27.64 11.16 -8.27
CA LEU A 5 -26.24 11.32 -8.65
C LEU A 5 -25.37 10.97 -7.44
N THR A 6 -24.60 9.89 -7.58
CA THR A 6 -23.58 9.46 -6.63
C THR A 6 -22.43 10.46 -6.63
N ALA A 7 -22.20 11.12 -5.49
CA ALA A 7 -21.03 11.98 -5.30
C ALA A 7 -19.78 11.09 -5.15
N ALA A 8 -18.98 10.98 -6.21
CA ALA A 8 -17.58 10.59 -6.10
C ALA A 8 -16.79 11.89 -5.86
N ALA A 9 -16.28 12.08 -4.65
CA ALA A 9 -15.35 13.16 -4.37
C ALA A 9 -14.04 12.86 -5.11
N LEU A 10 -13.86 13.49 -6.27
CA LEU A 10 -12.56 13.55 -6.94
C LEU A 10 -11.63 14.39 -6.06
N LEU A 11 -10.67 13.75 -5.42
CA LEU A 11 -9.52 14.43 -4.83
C LEU A 11 -8.60 14.87 -5.97
N THR A 12 -8.88 16.01 -6.59
CA THR A 12 -7.95 16.67 -7.51
C THR A 12 -6.80 17.25 -6.70
N LEU A 13 -5.68 16.52 -6.62
CA LEU A 13 -4.38 17.08 -6.27
C LEU A 13 -3.98 18.06 -7.38
N ALA A 14 -4.16 19.35 -7.14
CA ALA A 14 -3.57 20.38 -7.96
C ALA A 14 -2.04 20.34 -7.75
N PHE A 15 -1.32 19.66 -8.64
CA PHE A 15 0.12 19.85 -8.77
C PHE A 15 0.36 21.22 -9.41
N SER A 16 0.57 22.25 -8.59
CA SER A 16 1.13 23.50 -9.07
C SER A 16 2.56 23.24 -9.54
N ALA A 17 2.81 23.50 -10.82
CA ALA A 17 4.12 23.47 -11.44
C ALA A 17 5.02 24.58 -10.86
N HIS A 18 5.68 24.30 -9.74
CA HIS A 18 7.07 24.71 -9.56
C HIS A 18 7.90 23.53 -10.04
N ALA A 19 8.87 23.76 -10.92
CA ALA A 19 9.91 22.77 -11.14
C ALA A 19 10.53 22.48 -9.76
N ALA A 20 10.19 21.31 -9.20
CA ALA A 20 10.55 20.96 -7.84
C ALA A 20 12.07 20.95 -7.76
N ASP A 21 12.62 21.68 -6.79
CA ASP A 21 14.03 21.57 -6.45
C ASP A 21 14.38 20.07 -6.32
N PRO A 22 15.28 19.54 -7.18
CA PRO A 22 15.61 18.11 -7.21
C PRO A 22 16.26 17.65 -5.91
N GLU A 23 16.74 18.56 -5.07
CA GLU A 23 17.43 18.28 -3.81
C GLU A 23 16.48 18.28 -2.61
N ARG A 24 15.16 18.44 -2.79
CA ARG A 24 14.18 18.43 -1.68
C ARG A 24 14.18 17.16 -0.85
N TRP A 25 14.73 16.05 -1.36
CA TRP A 25 14.92 14.84 -0.57
C TRP A 25 15.86 15.05 0.65
N LYS A 26 16.67 16.13 0.63
CA LYS A 26 17.55 16.59 1.71
C LYS A 26 16.91 17.62 2.65
N ASP A 27 15.66 18.02 2.44
CA ASP A 27 14.95 18.94 3.33
C ASP A 27 15.07 18.42 4.78
N PRO A 28 15.37 19.27 5.78
CA PRO A 28 15.50 18.81 7.15
C PRO A 28 14.15 18.31 7.70
N LYS A 29 14.19 17.20 8.45
CA LYS A 29 13.00 16.62 9.09
C LYS A 29 12.38 17.61 10.10
N PRO A 30 11.10 18.00 9.95
CA PRO A 30 10.43 18.84 10.94
C PRO A 30 10.28 18.12 12.28
N ASN A 31 10.32 18.89 13.38
CA ASN A 31 10.09 18.37 14.73
C ASN A 31 8.59 18.32 15.07
N LEU A 32 7.82 17.54 14.30
CA LEU A 32 6.36 17.39 14.39
C LEU A 32 5.96 15.91 14.36
N PRO A 33 4.80 15.50 14.91
CA PRO A 33 4.33 14.13 14.78
C PRO A 33 4.06 13.78 13.30
N ASP A 34 3.99 12.50 12.97
CA ASP A 34 3.73 12.04 11.60
C ASP A 34 2.99 10.70 11.63
N LEU A 35 1.65 10.73 11.67
CA LEU A 35 0.83 9.53 11.58
C LEU A 35 0.87 8.95 10.16
N SER A 36 1.42 7.75 10.04
CA SER A 36 1.45 6.99 8.79
C SER A 36 0.57 5.76 8.90
N VAL A 37 -0.36 5.60 7.94
CA VAL A 37 -1.01 4.32 7.66
C VAL A 37 -0.07 3.48 6.80
N ARG A 38 0.78 2.67 7.44
CA ARG A 38 1.87 1.91 6.81
C ARG A 38 1.36 1.00 5.70
N PHE A 39 0.35 0.17 6.00
CA PHE A 39 -0.29 -0.74 5.05
C PHE A 39 -1.59 -1.33 5.64
N ILE A 40 -2.42 -1.89 4.76
CA ILE A 40 -3.58 -2.72 5.14
C ILE A 40 -3.31 -4.18 4.77
N GLN A 41 -3.10 -5.01 5.78
CA GLN A 41 -2.97 -6.46 5.63
C GLN A 41 -4.35 -7.10 5.40
N ARG A 42 -4.43 -8.13 4.54
CA ARG A 42 -5.63 -8.97 4.38
C ARG A 42 -5.35 -10.44 4.65
N GLU A 43 -6.17 -11.04 5.50
CA GLU A 43 -6.15 -12.48 5.80
C GLU A 43 -7.51 -13.15 5.54
N PRO A 44 -7.54 -14.44 5.17
CA PRO A 44 -6.39 -15.28 4.85
C PRO A 44 -5.71 -14.86 3.54
N ARG A 45 -4.40 -15.12 3.48
CA ARG A 45 -3.62 -15.05 2.25
C ARG A 45 -3.83 -16.35 1.46
N PHE A 46 -3.91 -16.23 0.15
CA PHE A 46 -4.04 -17.37 -0.75
C PHE A 46 -2.74 -17.59 -1.50
N LYS A 47 -2.44 -18.85 -1.82
CA LYS A 47 -1.22 -19.20 -2.55
C LYS A 47 -1.24 -18.57 -3.94
N GLY A 48 -0.14 -17.93 -4.31
CA GLY A 48 0.09 -17.44 -5.67
C GLY A 48 0.06 -18.55 -6.72
N THR A 49 0.08 -18.15 -7.99
CA THR A 49 0.23 -19.06 -9.12
C THR A 49 1.60 -19.72 -9.05
N LYS A 50 1.63 -21.06 -9.05
CA LYS A 50 2.84 -21.85 -9.20
C LYS A 50 2.90 -22.36 -10.62
N VAL A 51 3.94 -21.97 -11.33
CA VAL A 51 4.25 -22.39 -12.70
C VAL A 51 5.34 -23.45 -12.63
N ASP A 52 5.22 -24.50 -13.44
CA ASP A 52 6.29 -25.46 -13.68
C ASP A 52 7.01 -25.09 -14.97
N TRP A 53 8.24 -24.62 -14.83
CA TRP A 53 9.03 -24.07 -15.92
C TRP A 53 9.68 -25.21 -16.70
N ILE A 54 9.14 -25.48 -17.91
CA ILE A 54 9.64 -26.55 -18.77
C ILE A 54 10.79 -26.00 -19.62
N ASN A 55 11.95 -26.62 -19.64
CA ASN A 55 12.99 -26.26 -20.60
C ASN A 55 12.61 -26.81 -21.98
N LEU A 56 12.37 -25.93 -22.96
CA LEU A 56 12.30 -26.31 -24.37
C LEU A 56 13.58 -25.86 -25.07
N ASP A 57 14.46 -26.82 -25.33
CA ASP A 57 15.57 -26.64 -26.28
C ASP A 57 15.12 -27.19 -27.63
N GLU A 58 14.66 -26.30 -28.52
CA GLU A 58 14.37 -26.70 -29.89
C GLU A 58 15.68 -26.91 -30.68
N PRO A 59 15.82 -28.00 -31.47
CA PRO A 59 17.06 -28.33 -32.18
C PRO A 59 17.59 -27.21 -33.10
N ASN A 60 16.70 -26.38 -33.67
CA ASN A 60 17.01 -25.25 -34.56
C ASN A 60 16.21 -23.99 -34.19
N GLY A 61 15.76 -23.85 -32.95
CA GLY A 61 14.79 -22.82 -32.54
C GLY A 61 15.19 -22.07 -31.28
N ASN A 62 14.21 -21.41 -30.66
CA ASN A 62 14.42 -20.68 -29.42
C ASN A 62 14.84 -21.66 -28.32
N LYS A 63 16.03 -21.43 -27.76
CA LYS A 63 16.45 -22.10 -26.52
C LYS A 63 15.89 -21.32 -25.36
N GLY A 64 15.09 -21.98 -24.52
CA GLY A 64 14.60 -21.36 -23.30
C GLY A 64 13.23 -21.85 -22.86
N ASN A 65 12.71 -21.17 -21.87
CA ASN A 65 11.47 -21.51 -21.20
C ASN A 65 10.28 -21.01 -22.05
N PRO A 66 9.37 -21.88 -22.53
CA PRO A 66 8.24 -21.42 -23.31
C PRO A 66 7.26 -20.62 -22.46
N ALA A 67 6.56 -19.70 -23.12
CA ALA A 67 5.46 -18.92 -22.54
C ALA A 67 4.28 -19.80 -22.04
N SER A 68 4.24 -21.09 -22.37
CA SER A 68 3.16 -22.04 -22.06
C SER A 68 3.49 -23.02 -20.92
N SER A 69 4.25 -22.57 -19.92
CA SER A 69 4.53 -23.38 -18.74
C SER A 69 3.25 -23.65 -17.90
N PRO A 70 2.93 -24.91 -17.56
CA PRO A 70 1.66 -25.25 -16.91
C PRO A 70 1.57 -24.70 -15.49
N ILE A 71 0.37 -24.23 -15.12
CA ILE A 71 0.05 -23.84 -13.74
C ILE A 71 -0.26 -25.11 -12.94
N VAL A 72 0.67 -25.55 -12.10
CA VAL A 72 0.54 -26.80 -11.33
C VAL A 72 -0.46 -26.72 -10.19
N ASN A 73 -0.81 -25.52 -9.74
CA ASN A 73 -1.76 -25.30 -8.65
C ASN A 73 -3.03 -24.57 -9.09
N ALA A 74 -3.47 -24.82 -10.33
CA ALA A 74 -4.65 -24.18 -10.93
C ALA A 74 -5.97 -24.47 -10.17
N LYS A 75 -6.04 -25.60 -9.46
CA LYS A 75 -7.23 -26.01 -8.66
C LYS A 75 -7.26 -25.39 -7.26
N GLU A 76 -6.17 -24.77 -6.80
CA GLU A 76 -6.13 -24.13 -5.49
C GLU A 76 -6.89 -22.79 -5.50
N GLN A 77 -7.62 -22.49 -4.42
CA GLN A 77 -8.30 -21.21 -4.27
C GLN A 77 -7.29 -20.05 -4.27
N LYS A 78 -7.51 -19.06 -5.14
CA LYS A 78 -6.64 -17.88 -5.30
C LYS A 78 -7.19 -16.61 -4.66
N TRP A 79 -8.50 -16.57 -4.43
CA TRP A 79 -9.24 -15.42 -3.90
C TRP A 79 -10.31 -15.88 -2.91
N PRO A 80 -10.72 -15.05 -1.94
CA PRO A 80 -11.85 -15.37 -1.08
C PRO A 80 -13.12 -15.66 -1.91
N LYS A 81 -13.92 -16.63 -1.47
CA LYS A 81 -15.21 -16.92 -2.09
C LYS A 81 -16.24 -15.87 -1.66
N LYS A 82 -17.29 -15.66 -2.45
CA LYS A 82 -18.42 -14.80 -2.05
C LYS A 82 -18.93 -15.20 -0.66
N GLY A 83 -19.06 -14.23 0.24
CA GLY A 83 -19.52 -14.41 1.61
C GLY A 83 -18.47 -14.94 2.59
N GLN A 84 -17.30 -15.38 2.12
CA GLN A 84 -16.18 -15.77 2.96
C GLN A 84 -15.70 -14.57 3.77
N GLU A 85 -15.48 -14.75 5.07
CA GLU A 85 -14.94 -13.70 5.92
C GLU A 85 -13.44 -13.50 5.61
N VAL A 86 -13.05 -12.24 5.49
CA VAL A 86 -11.65 -11.79 5.49
C VAL A 86 -11.45 -10.82 6.65
N THR A 87 -10.23 -10.76 7.15
CA THR A 87 -9.80 -9.78 8.14
C THR A 87 -8.92 -8.76 7.46
N PHE A 88 -9.23 -7.48 7.64
CA PHE A 88 -8.34 -6.38 7.31
C PHE A 88 -7.70 -5.83 8.58
N THR A 89 -6.38 -5.64 8.54
CA THR A 89 -5.62 -5.04 9.63
C THR A 89 -4.85 -3.84 9.09
N ALA A 90 -5.22 -2.64 9.52
CA ALA A 90 -4.45 -1.42 9.24
C ALA A 90 -3.34 -1.29 10.28
N HIS A 91 -2.11 -1.05 9.81
CA HIS A 91 -0.94 -0.81 10.65
C HIS A 91 -0.62 0.68 10.64
N VAL A 92 -0.75 1.34 11.78
CA VAL A 92 -0.54 2.80 11.90
C VAL A 92 0.64 3.06 12.82
N ARG A 93 1.55 3.92 12.41
CA ARG A 93 2.73 4.29 13.19
C ARG A 93 2.89 5.79 13.27
N ASN A 94 3.45 6.27 14.38
CA ASN A 94 4.02 7.61 14.41
C ASN A 94 5.46 7.57 13.85
N ALA A 95 5.66 8.05 12.62
CA ALA A 95 6.95 8.18 11.96
C ALA A 95 7.72 9.46 12.36
N GLY A 96 7.07 10.36 13.12
CA GLY A 96 7.61 11.63 13.57
C GLY A 96 8.56 11.46 14.77
N PRO A 97 9.39 12.47 15.08
CA PRO A 97 10.30 12.43 16.22
C PRO A 97 9.62 12.84 17.54
N VAL A 98 8.35 13.28 17.52
CA VAL A 98 7.58 13.68 18.72
C VAL A 98 6.27 12.89 18.80
N ALA A 99 5.75 12.71 20.02
CA ALA A 99 4.51 11.97 20.25
C ALA A 99 3.29 12.66 19.59
N THR A 100 2.32 11.88 19.14
CA THR A 100 1.08 12.43 18.58
C THR A 100 0.15 12.93 19.69
N PRO A 101 -0.61 14.02 19.48
CA PRO A 101 -1.82 14.29 20.25
C PRO A 101 -2.86 13.17 20.06
N ARG A 102 -3.94 13.25 20.83
CA ARG A 102 -5.11 12.37 20.65
C ARG A 102 -5.68 12.52 19.24
N PHE A 103 -5.89 11.39 18.56
CA PHE A 103 -6.36 11.35 17.17
C PHE A 103 -7.49 10.34 16.99
N ASP A 104 -8.33 10.58 15.98
CA ASP A 104 -9.37 9.65 15.56
C ASP A 104 -8.93 8.78 14.38
N TRP A 105 -9.67 7.69 14.17
CA TRP A 105 -9.42 6.75 13.08
C TRP A 105 -10.73 6.17 12.55
N TYR A 106 -10.75 5.77 11.27
CA TYR A 106 -11.93 5.23 10.59
C TYR A 106 -11.56 4.17 9.55
N TRP A 107 -12.39 3.14 9.48
CA TRP A 107 -12.50 2.26 8.32
C TRP A 107 -13.55 2.78 7.34
N VAL A 108 -13.21 2.73 6.06
CA VAL A 108 -14.08 3.14 4.96
C VAL A 108 -14.12 2.01 3.93
N ILE A 109 -15.32 1.62 3.50
CA ILE A 109 -15.50 0.64 2.42
C ILE A 109 -16.36 1.26 1.32
N ASP A 110 -15.87 1.22 0.09
CA ASP A 110 -16.54 1.81 -1.09
C ASP A 110 -16.93 3.29 -0.88
N GLY A 111 -16.05 4.05 -0.23
CA GLY A 111 -16.25 5.48 0.07
C GLY A 111 -17.27 5.76 1.19
N LYS A 112 -17.69 4.73 1.94
CA LYS A 112 -18.63 4.87 3.06
C LYS A 112 -17.99 4.42 4.36
N ASP A 113 -18.17 5.22 5.41
CA ASP A 113 -17.75 4.83 6.76
C ASP A 113 -18.39 3.49 7.14
N VAL A 114 -17.55 2.59 7.64
CA VAL A 114 -18.01 1.33 8.22
C VAL A 114 -18.79 1.66 9.51
N THR A 115 -19.80 0.86 9.83
CA THR A 115 -20.58 1.00 11.05
C THR A 115 -20.23 -0.09 12.05
N GLY A 116 -20.28 0.21 13.34
CA GLY A 116 -20.09 -0.75 14.42
C GLY A 116 -18.87 -0.45 15.31
N PRO A 117 -18.66 -1.24 16.37
CA PRO A 117 -17.70 -0.91 17.43
C PRO A 117 -16.23 -0.97 16.98
N ALA A 118 -15.92 -1.69 15.90
CA ALA A 118 -14.56 -1.79 15.35
C ALA A 118 -14.32 -0.86 14.14
N ALA A 119 -15.30 -0.01 13.80
CA ALA A 119 -15.25 0.76 12.57
C ALA A 119 -14.52 2.10 12.70
N ASN A 120 -14.53 2.71 13.87
CA ASN A 120 -13.86 3.97 14.16
C ASN A 120 -13.61 4.12 15.67
N GLY A 121 -12.82 5.12 16.04
CA GLY A 121 -12.60 5.46 17.43
C GLY A 121 -11.52 6.51 17.62
N TRP A 122 -10.97 6.53 18.84
CA TRP A 122 -9.92 7.47 19.24
C TRP A 122 -8.73 6.74 19.86
N VAL A 123 -7.54 7.32 19.73
CA VAL A 123 -6.30 6.90 20.37
C VAL A 123 -5.69 8.10 21.07
N GLU A 124 -5.29 7.93 22.33
CA GLU A 124 -4.78 9.03 23.17
C GLU A 124 -3.47 9.62 22.68
N SER A 125 -2.52 8.78 22.27
CA SER A 125 -1.23 9.20 21.71
C SER A 125 -0.51 7.98 21.13
N LEU A 126 0.44 8.22 20.23
CA LEU A 126 1.50 7.28 19.86
C LEU A 126 2.86 7.97 20.06
N ALA A 127 3.75 7.35 20.83
CA ALA A 127 5.12 7.78 20.98
C ALA A 127 5.89 7.68 19.63
N PRO A 128 7.03 8.39 19.48
CA PRO A 128 7.87 8.26 18.28
C PRO A 128 8.21 6.81 17.97
N GLY A 129 7.89 6.37 16.76
CA GLY A 129 8.11 5.01 16.29
C GLY A 129 7.09 3.98 16.79
N GLU A 130 6.17 4.32 17.70
CA GLU A 130 5.13 3.42 18.21
C GLU A 130 4.11 3.09 17.12
N GLU A 131 3.68 1.83 17.09
CA GLU A 131 2.70 1.30 16.14
C GLU A 131 1.46 0.79 16.86
N LYS A 132 0.31 0.96 16.22
CA LYS A 132 -0.96 0.37 16.60
C LYS A 132 -1.67 -0.23 15.40
N SER A 133 -2.28 -1.39 15.62
CA SER A 133 -3.10 -2.06 14.61
C SER A 133 -4.59 -1.89 14.87
N PHE A 134 -5.35 -1.76 13.80
CA PHE A 134 -6.81 -1.67 13.81
C PHE A 134 -7.38 -2.76 12.92
N ILE A 135 -8.45 -3.41 13.37
CA ILE A 135 -8.94 -4.64 12.74
C ILE A 135 -10.42 -4.52 12.40
N ILE A 136 -10.79 -4.89 11.18
CA ILE A 136 -12.18 -5.19 10.82
C ILE A 136 -12.30 -6.55 10.17
N LYS A 137 -13.47 -7.17 10.34
CA LYS A 137 -13.90 -8.34 9.60
C LYS A 137 -14.86 -7.92 8.50
N TRP A 138 -14.68 -8.48 7.31
CA TRP A 138 -15.52 -8.17 6.16
C TRP A 138 -15.94 -9.42 5.42
N ARG A 139 -17.22 -9.52 5.07
CA ARG A 139 -17.72 -10.61 4.23
C ARG A 139 -17.45 -10.26 2.77
N TRP A 140 -16.65 -11.09 2.13
CA TRP A 140 -16.19 -10.87 0.77
C TRP A 140 -17.35 -10.74 -0.21
N LYS A 141 -17.30 -9.69 -1.02
CA LYS A 141 -18.21 -9.47 -2.15
C LYS A 141 -17.43 -9.66 -3.44
N THR A 142 -18.08 -10.25 -4.43
CA THR A 142 -17.49 -10.47 -5.76
C THR A 142 -17.36 -9.16 -6.51
N GLY A 143 -16.27 -9.00 -7.26
CA GLY A 143 -15.95 -7.77 -7.98
C GLY A 143 -15.01 -6.87 -7.18
N ARG A 144 -14.65 -5.75 -7.78
CA ARG A 144 -13.78 -4.76 -7.15
C ARG A 144 -14.55 -3.96 -6.10
N HIS A 145 -14.00 -3.95 -4.89
CA HIS A 145 -14.36 -3.06 -3.81
C HIS A 145 -13.12 -2.30 -3.36
N TRP A 146 -13.32 -1.24 -2.58
CA TRP A 146 -12.23 -0.44 -2.04
C TRP A 146 -12.29 -0.46 -0.52
N VAL A 147 -11.17 -0.82 0.11
CA VAL A 147 -11.00 -0.74 1.56
C VAL A 147 -10.02 0.37 1.86
N ALA A 148 -10.40 1.27 2.76
CA ALA A 148 -9.56 2.36 3.19
C ALA A 148 -9.53 2.50 4.70
N PHE A 149 -8.42 3.04 5.19
CA PHE A 149 -8.22 3.40 6.58
C PHE A 149 -7.68 4.81 6.66
N GLU A 150 -8.22 5.60 7.58
CA GLU A 150 -7.89 7.02 7.76
C GLU A 150 -7.60 7.31 9.23
N THR A 151 -6.63 8.18 9.49
CA THR A 151 -6.30 8.73 10.80
C THR A 151 -6.34 10.25 10.78
N ASN A 152 -6.55 10.85 11.96
CA ASN A 152 -6.58 12.31 12.15
C ASN A 152 -7.48 13.02 11.12
N ARG A 153 -8.70 12.50 10.95
CA ARG A 153 -9.66 13.02 9.97
C ARG A 153 -9.99 14.47 10.34
N GLY A 154 -9.90 15.35 9.34
CA GLY A 154 -10.07 16.79 9.55
C GLY A 154 -8.81 17.51 10.05
N ARG A 155 -7.66 16.82 10.13
CA ARG A 155 -6.33 17.41 10.41
C ARG A 155 -6.34 18.22 11.71
N LYS A 156 -6.67 17.56 12.83
CA LYS A 156 -6.93 18.20 14.13
C LYS A 156 -5.68 18.76 14.82
N PHE A 157 -4.50 18.39 14.33
CA PHE A 157 -3.21 18.89 14.76
C PHE A 157 -2.24 18.85 13.57
N ASP A 158 -1.19 19.65 13.66
CA ASP A 158 -0.14 19.73 12.64
C ASP A 158 0.77 18.50 12.68
N GLU A 159 1.10 18.00 11.51
CA GLU A 159 1.97 16.85 11.28
C GLU A 159 3.02 17.20 10.23
N ILE A 160 4.07 16.38 10.10
CA ILE A 160 5.08 16.54 9.03
C ILE A 160 4.39 16.54 7.67
N THR A 161 3.46 15.62 7.45
CA THR A 161 2.63 15.54 6.25
C THR A 161 1.28 14.94 6.62
N PHE A 162 0.26 15.23 5.80
CA PHE A 162 -1.06 14.58 5.89
C PHE A 162 -1.29 13.56 4.77
N LYS A 163 -0.29 13.36 3.89
CA LYS A 163 -0.41 12.53 2.69
C LYS A 163 -0.45 11.03 3.00
N ASN A 164 0.09 10.64 4.15
CA ASN A 164 0.20 9.27 4.66
C ASN A 164 -0.85 8.93 5.75
N ASN A 165 -1.72 9.88 6.12
CA ASN A 165 -2.79 9.66 7.09
C ASN A 165 -3.92 8.76 6.56
N ALA A 166 -3.92 8.44 5.27
CA ALA A 166 -4.93 7.61 4.65
C ALA A 166 -4.34 6.65 3.63
N LEU A 167 -4.88 5.45 3.58
CA LEU A 167 -4.58 4.45 2.56
C LEU A 167 -5.89 3.88 2.01
N CYS A 168 -5.93 3.63 0.70
CA CYS A 168 -7.07 3.01 0.02
C CYS A 168 -6.57 1.95 -0.97
N ASP A 169 -6.96 0.71 -0.73
CA ASP A 169 -6.58 -0.44 -1.54
C ASP A 169 -7.80 -1.04 -2.24
N ALA A 170 -7.63 -1.48 -3.49
CA ALA A 170 -8.60 -2.34 -4.14
C ALA A 170 -8.57 -3.71 -3.45
N THR A 171 -9.74 -4.25 -3.07
CA THR A 171 -9.80 -5.53 -2.34
C THR A 171 -9.25 -6.69 -3.17
N ASP A 172 -9.41 -6.62 -4.49
CA ASP A 172 -8.90 -7.55 -5.49
C ASP A 172 -7.46 -7.26 -5.95
N ALA A 173 -6.76 -6.32 -5.30
CA ALA A 173 -5.35 -6.05 -5.61
C ALA A 173 -4.44 -7.22 -5.21
N LEU A 174 -3.42 -7.47 -6.03
CA LEU A 174 -2.36 -8.43 -5.74
C LEU A 174 -1.55 -7.96 -4.52
N SER A 175 -1.32 -8.88 -3.58
CA SER A 175 -0.49 -8.58 -2.41
C SER A 175 0.97 -8.42 -2.80
N PHE A 176 1.55 -7.29 -2.44
CA PHE A 176 2.97 -6.99 -2.55
C PHE A 176 3.60 -7.03 -1.15
N ALA A 177 4.84 -7.50 -1.06
CA ALA A 177 5.59 -7.48 0.19
C ALA A 177 7.01 -7.03 -0.08
N PHE A 178 7.53 -6.20 0.82
CA PHE A 178 8.93 -5.79 0.80
C PHE A 178 9.71 -6.50 1.90
N PHE A 179 10.95 -6.83 1.59
CA PHE A 179 11.94 -7.36 2.54
C PHE A 179 13.02 -6.31 2.68
N VAL A 180 13.34 -5.93 3.91
CA VAL A 180 14.12 -4.72 4.17
C VAL A 180 15.04 -4.90 5.35
N GLN A 181 16.27 -4.42 5.20
CA GLN A 181 17.23 -4.38 6.30
C GLN A 181 16.95 -3.18 7.22
N PRO A 182 17.06 -3.32 8.55
CA PRO A 182 16.82 -2.25 9.49
C PRO A 182 17.64 -0.96 9.23
N GLN A 183 18.85 -1.09 8.70
CA GLN A 183 19.73 0.04 8.36
C GLN A 183 19.09 0.96 7.30
N LEU A 184 18.27 0.41 6.41
CA LEU A 184 17.57 1.22 5.41
C LEU A 184 16.45 2.05 6.04
N TYR A 185 15.79 1.53 7.08
CA TYR A 185 14.86 2.33 7.90
C TYR A 185 15.57 3.48 8.60
N ASP A 186 16.74 3.20 9.18
CA ASP A 186 17.57 4.20 9.85
C ASP A 186 17.97 5.33 8.87
N TRP A 187 18.24 4.99 7.61
CA TRP A 187 18.54 5.98 6.55
C TRP A 187 17.31 6.81 6.15
N PHE A 188 16.17 6.18 5.86
CA PHE A 188 14.94 6.89 5.47
C PHE A 188 14.36 7.75 6.59
N ALA A 189 14.73 7.52 7.85
CA ALA A 189 14.40 8.41 8.96
C ALA A 189 14.91 9.85 8.76
N ASN A 190 15.86 10.05 7.83
CA ASN A 190 16.52 11.32 7.55
C ASN A 190 16.40 11.76 6.08
N VAL A 191 15.68 11.01 5.24
CA VAL A 191 15.51 11.30 3.81
C VAL A 191 14.04 11.45 3.49
N LYS A 192 13.70 12.56 2.84
CA LYS A 192 12.32 12.87 2.51
C LYS A 192 11.83 12.03 1.33
N SER A 193 10.71 11.36 1.52
CA SER A 193 10.04 10.48 0.55
C SER A 193 9.13 11.27 -0.41
N GLY A 194 8.59 10.58 -1.42
CA GLY A 194 7.60 11.15 -2.34
C GLY A 194 6.27 11.57 -1.67
N PHE A 195 6.02 11.13 -0.42
CA PHE A 195 4.89 11.60 0.40
C PHE A 195 5.23 12.80 1.29
N ASP A 196 6.39 13.43 1.08
CA ASP A 196 6.94 14.48 1.94
C ASP A 196 7.15 14.03 3.41
N SER A 197 7.25 12.71 3.66
CA SER A 197 7.54 12.13 4.98
C SER A 197 8.98 11.61 5.08
N TYR A 198 9.39 11.17 6.27
CA TYR A 198 10.75 10.67 6.55
C TYR A 198 10.69 9.24 7.07
N SER A 199 9.95 8.38 6.36
CA SER A 199 9.73 6.99 6.71
C SER A 199 9.95 6.10 5.50
N TRP A 200 10.60 4.96 5.74
CA TRP A 200 10.71 3.91 4.72
C TRP A 200 9.33 3.34 4.36
N ASP A 201 8.41 3.24 5.34
CA ASP A 201 7.06 2.72 5.12
C ASP A 201 6.31 3.53 4.06
N ASP A 202 6.42 4.85 4.15
CA ASP A 202 5.78 5.77 3.21
C ASP A 202 6.48 5.80 1.86
N TRP A 203 7.81 5.62 1.82
CA TRP A 203 8.51 5.42 0.56
C TRP A 203 8.04 4.14 -0.13
N ALA A 204 7.90 3.03 0.60
CA ALA A 204 7.39 1.77 0.06
C ALA A 204 5.96 1.93 -0.47
N GLN A 205 5.11 2.66 0.26
CA GLN A 205 3.76 2.98 -0.20
C GLN A 205 3.73 3.91 -1.40
N TYR A 206 4.64 4.88 -1.48
CA TYR A 206 4.82 5.71 -2.66
C TYR A 206 5.15 4.86 -3.90
N GLN A 207 6.03 3.85 -3.78
CA GLN A 207 6.30 2.93 -4.90
C GLN A 207 5.04 2.18 -5.34
N VAL A 208 4.25 1.66 -4.40
CA VAL A 208 2.99 0.97 -4.70
C VAL A 208 1.97 1.91 -5.34
N ALA A 209 1.88 3.16 -4.87
CA ALA A 209 1.03 4.19 -5.45
C ALA A 209 1.45 4.51 -6.89
N GLU A 210 2.74 4.67 -7.16
CA GLU A 210 3.28 4.93 -8.51
C GLU A 210 3.11 3.73 -9.45
N MET A 211 3.24 2.50 -8.97
CA MET A 211 2.91 1.30 -9.75
C MET A 211 1.44 1.31 -10.17
N ASN A 212 0.52 1.54 -9.23
CA ASN A 212 -0.92 1.61 -9.53
C ASN A 212 -1.27 2.80 -10.43
N ARG A 213 -0.59 3.94 -10.26
CA ARG A 213 -0.71 5.11 -11.15
C ARG A 213 -0.31 4.74 -12.57
N THR A 214 0.86 4.13 -12.73
CA THR A 214 1.38 3.68 -14.02
C THR A 214 0.46 2.64 -14.65
N PHE A 215 0.01 1.63 -13.91
CA PHE A 215 -0.94 0.64 -14.43
C PHE A 215 -2.22 1.28 -14.97
N ARG A 216 -2.80 2.25 -14.25
CA ARG A 216 -3.98 2.98 -14.72
C ARG A 216 -3.69 3.81 -15.96
N ASP A 217 -2.52 4.45 -16.02
CA ASP A 217 -2.16 5.41 -17.08
C ASP A 217 -1.55 4.74 -18.33
N GLU A 218 -1.22 3.45 -18.25
CA GLU A 218 -0.64 2.64 -19.34
C GLU A 218 -1.71 2.30 -20.40
N ILE A 219 -2.09 3.30 -21.19
CA ILE A 219 -3.14 3.22 -22.21
C ILE A 219 -2.50 2.99 -23.60
N HIS A 220 -2.69 1.79 -24.14
CA HIS A 220 -2.26 1.41 -25.50
C HIS A 220 -3.34 0.53 -26.16
N PRO A 221 -3.26 0.18 -27.46
CA PRO A 221 -4.29 -0.62 -28.13
C PRO A 221 -4.65 -1.95 -27.45
N ALA A 222 -3.71 -2.55 -26.71
CA ALA A 222 -3.94 -3.77 -25.92
C ALA A 222 -4.45 -3.52 -24.48
N THR A 223 -4.41 -2.29 -23.98
CA THR A 223 -4.94 -1.84 -22.67
C THR A 223 -5.73 -0.53 -22.84
N PRO A 224 -6.83 -0.53 -23.62
CA PRO A 224 -7.53 0.71 -23.96
C PRO A 224 -8.10 1.49 -22.75
N ASN A 225 -8.21 0.83 -21.58
CA ASN A 225 -8.66 1.43 -20.32
C ASN A 225 -7.56 1.49 -19.25
N GLY A 226 -6.30 1.31 -19.66
CA GLY A 226 -5.19 1.00 -18.75
C GLY A 226 -5.15 -0.48 -18.37
N ILE A 227 -4.14 -0.85 -17.58
CA ILE A 227 -4.07 -2.16 -16.92
C ILE A 227 -5.06 -2.14 -15.76
N ASP A 228 -5.98 -3.10 -15.70
CA ASP A 228 -7.01 -3.13 -14.65
C ASP A 228 -6.50 -3.66 -13.30
N VAL A 229 -5.42 -4.45 -13.30
CA VAL A 229 -4.84 -5.03 -12.08
C VAL A 229 -4.26 -3.94 -11.20
N ARG A 230 -4.42 -4.11 -9.89
CA ARG A 230 -3.80 -3.26 -8.87
C ARG A 230 -2.91 -4.10 -7.97
N VAL A 231 -1.94 -3.45 -7.34
CA VAL A 231 -1.11 -4.01 -6.27
C VAL A 231 -1.40 -3.27 -4.97
N ARG A 232 -1.22 -3.94 -3.83
CA ARG A 232 -1.31 -3.32 -2.51
C ARG A 232 -0.17 -3.82 -1.64
N LEU A 233 0.37 -2.95 -0.79
CA LEU A 233 1.33 -3.38 0.22
C LEU A 233 0.57 -4.17 1.28
N ASP A 234 0.93 -5.44 1.46
CA ASP A 234 0.26 -6.33 2.41
C ASP A 234 1.15 -6.68 3.61
N ARG A 235 2.46 -6.58 3.45
CA ARG A 235 3.45 -6.87 4.49
C ARG A 235 4.79 -6.20 4.22
N ILE A 236 5.45 -5.82 5.30
CA ILE A 236 6.87 -5.47 5.32
C ILE A 236 7.58 -6.45 6.25
N GLU A 237 8.62 -7.11 5.75
CA GLU A 237 9.41 -8.09 6.50
C GLU A 237 10.81 -7.54 6.77
N PHE A 238 11.22 -7.52 8.03
CA PHE A 238 12.57 -7.13 8.39
C PHE A 238 13.54 -8.30 8.20
N LEU A 239 14.57 -8.07 7.39
CA LEU A 239 15.70 -8.98 7.28
C LEU A 239 16.63 -8.82 8.50
N PRO A 240 17.43 -9.84 8.84
CA PRO A 240 18.51 -9.68 9.81
C PRO A 240 19.44 -8.51 9.45
N ARG A 241 19.96 -7.80 10.47
CA ARG A 241 20.90 -6.68 10.23
C ARG A 241 22.18 -7.12 9.54
N ASP A 242 22.59 -8.37 9.75
CA ASP A 242 23.77 -9.01 9.16
C ASP A 242 23.43 -9.79 7.88
N PHE A 243 22.24 -9.57 7.30
CA PHE A 243 21.87 -10.21 6.04
C PHE A 243 22.84 -9.80 4.93
N ASN A 244 23.70 -10.75 4.55
CA ASN A 244 24.65 -10.57 3.46
C ASN A 244 23.92 -10.77 2.14
N ASP A 245 23.49 -9.65 1.53
CA ASP A 245 22.90 -9.65 0.19
C ASP A 245 23.94 -10.24 -0.79
N PRO A 246 23.65 -11.37 -1.47
CA PRO A 246 24.56 -11.95 -2.47
C PRO A 246 24.81 -11.04 -3.68
N GLY A 247 24.14 -9.87 -3.75
CA GLY A 247 24.35 -8.81 -4.73
C GLY A 247 23.05 -8.45 -5.42
N GLY A 248 22.80 -7.15 -5.61
CA GLY A 248 21.62 -6.67 -6.34
C GLY A 248 21.04 -5.33 -5.90
N MET A 249 21.66 -4.59 -4.98
CA MET A 249 21.28 -3.19 -4.79
C MET A 249 21.76 -2.39 -6.01
N HIS A 250 20.88 -2.18 -6.99
CA HIS A 250 21.00 -1.05 -7.89
C HIS A 250 20.84 0.21 -7.02
N THR A 251 21.95 0.72 -6.50
CA THR A 251 22.00 2.11 -6.07
C THR A 251 21.54 2.98 -7.25
N PRO A 252 20.68 3.97 -7.01
CA PRO A 252 20.16 4.85 -8.07
C PRO A 252 21.28 5.52 -8.86
#